data_AF-A0A0R3X939-F1
#
_entry.id   AF-A0A0R3X939-F1
#
_cell.length_a   1.000
_cell.length_b   1.000
_cell.length_c   1.000
_cell.angle_alpha   90.00
_cell.angle_beta   90.00
_cell.angle_gamma   90.00
#
_symmetry.space_group_name_H-M   'P 1'
#
loop_
_entity.id
_entity.type
_entity.pdbx_description
1 polymer ?
#
loop_
_entity_poly.entity_id
_entity_poly.type
_entity_poly.pdbx_seq_one_letter_code
_entity_poly.pdbx_strand_id
1 'polypeptide(L)'
;MGYFSTLQILLSLQYFAVHSQLGCRDDDNRIVDWHIAYKFPNSFSYAFLSPNDVEWRLSSADLRGNGFLKFTFDQVFNSTDPGLVYGMYNDEMSPTLNFTYNPWYGHMKGLFAFTENDPGFWLSHSVPKLSMKPAEFSYPETSKRYGQHFLCVSLNYSALEAIGMFLFNSYVHCLVELLEDNNQSTWLIA
;
A
#
# COMPACT_ATOMS: atom_id res chain seq x y z
N MET A 1 -47.62 -10.14 -49.27
CA MET A 1 -47.36 -8.94 -48.45
C MET A 1 -47.54 -9.35 -47.00
N GLY A 2 -46.59 -9.36 -46.08
CA GLY A 2 -45.15 -9.14 -46.06
C GLY A 2 -44.68 -9.72 -44.70
N TYR A 3 -43.54 -10.41 -44.68
CA TYR A 3 -42.98 -10.98 -43.45
C TYR A 3 -42.29 -9.86 -42.67
N PHE A 4 -42.82 -9.51 -41.50
CA PHE A 4 -42.14 -8.62 -40.56
C PHE A 4 -41.07 -9.43 -39.80
N SER A 5 -39.82 -9.29 -40.23
CA SER A 5 -38.65 -9.79 -39.50
C SER A 5 -38.21 -8.70 -38.52
N THR A 6 -38.60 -8.84 -37.26
CA THR A 6 -38.11 -7.98 -36.17
C THR A 6 -36.72 -8.47 -35.75
N LEU A 7 -35.69 -7.78 -36.22
CA LEU A 7 -34.31 -7.95 -35.79
C LEU A 7 -34.14 -7.35 -34.38
N GLN A 8 -34.09 -8.19 -33.35
CA GLN A 8 -33.71 -7.75 -32.00
C GLN A 8 -32.18 -7.62 -31.93
N ILE A 9 -31.69 -6.39 -31.80
CA ILE A 9 -30.28 -6.10 -31.52
C ILE A 9 -30.07 -6.26 -30.01
N LEU A 10 -29.46 -7.38 -29.60
CA LEU A 10 -28.97 -7.60 -28.24
C LEU A 10 -27.69 -6.76 -28.04
N LEU A 11 -27.80 -5.60 -27.39
CA LEU A 11 -26.65 -4.90 -26.82
C LEU A 11 -26.17 -5.68 -25.59
N SER A 12 -25.11 -6.48 -25.74
CA SER A 12 -24.39 -7.04 -24.61
C SER A 12 -23.63 -5.93 -23.90
N LEU A 13 -24.10 -5.51 -22.72
CA LEU A 13 -23.31 -4.72 -21.78
C LEU A 13 -22.15 -5.62 -21.30
N GLN A 14 -20.98 -5.47 -21.90
CA GLN A 14 -19.77 -6.06 -21.35
C GLN A 14 -19.41 -5.26 -20.09
N TYR A 15 -19.81 -5.78 -18.92
CA TYR A 15 -19.26 -5.35 -17.65
C TYR A 15 -17.79 -5.76 -17.65
N PHE A 16 -16.91 -4.83 -18.02
CA PHE A 16 -15.50 -4.96 -17.67
C PHE A 16 -15.44 -4.85 -16.15
N ALA A 17 -15.18 -5.97 -15.47
CA ALA A 17 -14.74 -5.92 -14.09
C ALA A 17 -13.48 -5.08 -14.09
N VAL A 18 -13.53 -3.89 -13.49
CA VAL A 18 -12.33 -3.09 -13.23
C VAL A 18 -11.55 -3.86 -12.18
N HIS A 19 -10.61 -4.68 -12.64
CA HIS A 19 -9.64 -5.28 -11.74
C HIS A 19 -8.78 -4.14 -11.21
N SER A 20 -8.89 -3.85 -9.91
CA SER A 20 -8.09 -2.81 -9.27
C SER A 20 -6.66 -3.31 -9.14
N GLN A 21 -5.85 -3.06 -10.16
CA GLN A 21 -4.43 -3.43 -10.18
C GLN A 21 -3.70 -2.78 -8.99
N LEU A 22 -2.92 -3.58 -8.25
CA LEU A 22 -2.06 -3.08 -7.19
C LEU A 22 -0.84 -2.36 -7.76
N GLY A 23 -0.35 -1.36 -7.05
CA GLY A 23 0.85 -0.61 -7.44
C GLY A 23 1.06 0.62 -6.58
N CYS A 24 2.22 1.25 -6.70
CA CYS A 24 2.45 2.56 -6.09
C CYS A 24 1.50 3.60 -6.65
N ARG A 25 0.82 4.34 -5.78
CA ARG A 25 -0.09 5.42 -6.18
C ARG A 25 0.62 6.76 -6.17
N ASP A 26 0.30 7.65 -7.08
CA ASP A 26 0.62 9.08 -6.96
C ASP A 26 -0.51 9.85 -6.27
N ASP A 27 -0.39 11.18 -6.21
CA ASP A 27 -1.42 12.06 -5.62
C ASP A 27 -2.71 12.17 -6.42
N ASP A 28 -2.74 11.67 -7.65
CA ASP A 28 -3.93 11.58 -8.50
C ASP A 28 -4.51 10.15 -8.49
N ASN A 29 -4.03 9.28 -7.58
CA ASN A 29 -4.37 7.87 -7.46
C ASN A 29 -4.03 7.02 -8.71
N ARG A 30 -3.10 7.50 -9.55
CA ARG A 30 -2.59 6.74 -10.71
C ARG A 30 -1.49 5.81 -10.26
N ILE A 31 -1.39 4.65 -10.93
CA ILE A 31 -0.28 3.73 -10.71
C ILE A 31 0.98 4.32 -11.35
N VAL A 32 2.09 4.28 -10.62
CA VAL A 32 3.42 4.69 -11.08
C VAL A 32 4.45 3.60 -10.78
N ASP A 33 5.53 3.53 -11.57
CA ASP A 33 6.56 2.51 -11.39
C ASP A 33 7.28 2.65 -10.05
N TRP A 34 7.55 3.89 -9.65
CA TRP A 34 8.13 4.21 -8.35
C TRP A 34 7.86 5.67 -7.98
N HIS A 35 8.02 6.00 -6.70
CA HIS A 35 8.16 7.40 -6.28
C HIS A 35 8.97 7.49 -4.99
N ILE A 36 9.57 8.65 -4.77
CA ILE A 36 10.16 9.01 -3.49
C ILE A 36 9.42 10.22 -2.95
N ALA A 37 8.99 10.19 -1.69
CA ALA A 37 8.33 11.32 -1.05
C ALA A 37 9.04 11.69 0.25
N TYR A 38 9.04 12.98 0.56
CA TYR A 38 9.56 13.52 1.82
C TYR A 38 8.54 14.45 2.45
N LYS A 39 8.07 14.06 3.64
CA LYS A 39 7.27 14.93 4.51
C LYS A 39 8.19 15.93 5.19
N PHE A 40 7.79 17.20 5.23
CA PHE A 40 8.56 18.25 5.89
C PHE A 40 8.42 18.22 7.42
N PRO A 41 9.45 18.64 8.18
CA PRO A 41 9.34 18.81 9.63
C PRO A 41 8.23 19.78 10.03
N ASN A 42 7.62 19.56 11.19
CA ASN A 42 6.54 20.37 11.77
C ASN A 42 5.30 20.56 10.87
N SER A 43 5.14 19.74 9.83
CA SER A 43 4.04 19.79 8.86
C SER A 43 3.60 18.38 8.45
N PHE A 44 2.46 18.30 7.76
CA PHE A 44 2.02 17.11 7.03
C PHE A 44 2.13 17.29 5.51
N SER A 45 2.55 18.48 5.06
CA SER A 45 2.92 18.70 3.67
C SER A 45 4.18 17.91 3.31
N TYR A 46 4.25 17.51 2.06
CA TYR A 46 5.34 16.74 1.51
C TYR A 46 5.61 17.16 0.07
N ALA A 47 6.81 16.88 -0.39
CA ALA A 47 7.13 16.89 -1.81
C ALA A 47 7.53 15.48 -2.24
N PHE A 48 7.34 15.17 -3.51
CA PHE A 48 7.72 13.87 -4.06
C PHE A 48 8.18 14.01 -5.50
N LEU A 49 8.80 12.95 -5.98
CA LEU A 49 9.35 12.78 -7.31
C LEU A 49 8.95 11.41 -7.84
N SER A 50 8.77 11.30 -9.16
CA SER A 50 8.27 10.09 -9.82
C SER A 50 8.96 9.94 -11.19
N PRO A 51 8.90 8.77 -11.86
CA PRO A 51 9.52 8.60 -13.17
C PRO A 51 8.99 9.60 -14.22
N ASN A 52 7.76 10.07 -14.07
CA ASN A 52 7.14 11.04 -14.98
C ASN A 52 7.41 12.50 -14.60
N ASP A 53 7.94 12.74 -13.39
CA ASP A 53 8.20 14.07 -12.86
C ASP A 53 9.50 14.05 -12.05
N VAL A 54 10.58 14.46 -12.73
CA VAL A 54 11.94 14.50 -12.18
C VAL A 54 12.21 15.79 -11.39
N GLU A 55 11.21 16.66 -11.23
CA GLU A 55 11.29 17.83 -10.37
C GLU A 55 10.71 17.53 -8.97
N TRP A 56 11.18 18.28 -7.98
CA TRP A 56 10.61 18.22 -6.64
C TRP A 56 9.23 18.86 -6.64
N ARG A 57 8.20 18.04 -6.75
CA ARG A 57 6.83 18.51 -6.78
C ARG A 57 6.26 18.63 -5.38
N LEU A 58 5.93 19.85 -4.98
CA LEU A 58 5.17 20.09 -3.75
C LEU A 58 3.75 19.53 -3.92
N SER A 59 3.35 18.63 -3.03
CA SER A 59 1.98 18.12 -3.01
C SER A 59 1.00 19.13 -2.43
N SER A 60 -0.20 19.18 -3.01
CA SER A 60 -1.35 19.89 -2.42
C SER A 60 -2.12 19.05 -1.39
N ALA A 61 -1.77 17.77 -1.20
CA ALA A 61 -2.44 16.87 -0.29
C ALA A 61 -1.92 17.00 1.16
N ASP A 62 -2.80 16.69 2.11
CA ASP A 62 -2.43 16.45 3.51
C ASP A 62 -2.18 14.95 3.69
N LEU A 63 -0.94 14.59 4.03
CA LEU A 63 -0.50 13.19 4.15
C LEU A 63 -1.33 12.36 5.14
N ARG A 64 -2.06 13.02 6.05
CA ARG A 64 -2.92 12.33 7.02
C ARG A 64 -4.21 11.77 6.45
N GLY A 65 -4.65 12.27 5.30
CA GLY A 65 -5.99 11.98 4.82
C GLY A 65 -6.16 12.06 3.30
N ASN A 66 -5.10 12.28 2.53
CA ASN A 66 -5.15 12.30 1.08
C ASN A 66 -3.76 12.02 0.47
N GLY A 67 -3.72 11.87 -0.85
CA GLY A 67 -2.51 11.74 -1.64
C GLY A 67 -1.95 10.32 -1.65
N PHE A 68 -0.73 10.20 -2.18
CA PHE A 68 -0.10 8.91 -2.50
C PHE A 68 -0.22 7.87 -1.38
N LEU A 69 0.04 8.26 -0.13
CA LEU A 69 0.10 7.34 1.01
C LEU A 69 -1.28 6.79 1.34
N LYS A 70 -2.29 7.66 1.39
CA LYS A 70 -3.66 7.22 1.64
C LYS A 70 -4.15 6.30 0.52
N PHE A 71 -3.96 6.68 -0.73
CA PHE A 71 -4.37 5.86 -1.86
C PHE A 71 -3.66 4.49 -1.87
N THR A 72 -2.38 4.46 -1.51
CA THR A 72 -1.59 3.23 -1.42
C THR A 72 -2.10 2.29 -0.32
N PHE A 73 -2.62 2.82 0.80
CA PHE A 73 -3.22 2.02 1.86
C PHE A 73 -4.66 1.61 1.53
N ASP A 74 -5.44 2.52 0.96
CA ASP A 74 -6.85 2.29 0.62
C ASP A 74 -7.01 1.15 -0.40
N GLN A 75 -6.10 0.99 -1.37
CA GLN A 75 -6.15 -0.13 -2.32
C GLN A 75 -5.95 -1.50 -1.64
N VAL A 76 -5.27 -1.55 -0.49
CA VAL A 76 -5.04 -2.77 0.28
C VAL A 76 -6.23 -3.01 1.20
N PHE A 77 -6.57 -2.02 2.04
CA PHE A 77 -7.60 -2.16 3.07
C PHE A 77 -9.03 -2.26 2.52
N ASN A 78 -9.27 -1.76 1.30
CA ASN A 78 -10.58 -1.89 0.64
C ASN A 78 -10.59 -2.99 -0.42
N SER A 79 -9.50 -3.77 -0.56
CA SER A 79 -9.47 -4.88 -1.51
C SER A 79 -10.48 -5.95 -1.11
N THR A 80 -11.20 -6.46 -2.11
CA THR A 80 -12.06 -7.65 -1.97
C THR A 80 -11.47 -8.86 -2.70
N ASP A 81 -10.22 -8.77 -3.14
CA ASP A 81 -9.55 -9.84 -3.86
C ASP A 81 -9.13 -10.95 -2.88
N PRO A 82 -9.67 -12.17 -3.00
CA PRO A 82 -9.30 -13.28 -2.13
C PRO A 82 -7.84 -13.74 -2.33
N GLY A 83 -7.22 -13.39 -3.45
CA GLY A 83 -5.81 -13.68 -3.75
C GLY A 83 -4.83 -12.61 -3.25
N LEU A 84 -5.31 -11.58 -2.53
CA LEU A 84 -4.45 -10.54 -1.97
C LEU A 84 -3.57 -11.13 -0.86
N VAL A 85 -2.26 -10.96 -1.03
CA VAL A 85 -1.24 -11.18 0.01
C VAL A 85 -0.62 -9.84 0.36
N TYR A 86 -0.66 -9.45 1.63
CA TYR A 86 -0.02 -8.22 2.06
C TYR A 86 0.60 -8.34 3.45
N GLY A 87 1.59 -7.51 3.71
CA GLY A 87 2.27 -7.45 5.00
C GLY A 87 2.71 -6.05 5.33
N MET A 88 2.70 -5.75 6.62
CA MET A 88 3.08 -4.46 7.19
C MET A 88 4.11 -4.71 8.26
N TYR A 89 5.10 -3.85 8.36
CA TYR A 89 6.11 -3.94 9.40
C TYR A 89 6.38 -2.58 9.99
N ASN A 90 6.61 -2.53 11.30
CA ASN A 90 6.93 -1.31 12.02
C ASN A 90 7.50 -1.68 13.39
N ASP A 91 8.77 -1.36 13.65
CA ASP A 91 9.41 -1.59 14.95
C ASP A 91 8.82 -0.72 16.09
N GLU A 92 8.12 0.36 15.73
CA GLU A 92 7.39 1.24 16.65
C GLU A 92 5.89 1.17 16.36
N MET A 93 5.27 0.03 16.64
CA MET A 93 3.86 -0.23 16.31
C MET A 93 2.87 0.78 16.88
N SER A 94 1.73 0.91 16.19
CA SER A 94 0.58 1.69 16.67
C SER A 94 0.16 1.22 18.07
N PRO A 95 -0.21 2.16 18.98
CA PRO A 95 -0.70 1.82 20.33
C PRO A 95 -1.94 0.92 20.35
N THR A 96 -2.65 0.82 19.23
CA THR A 96 -3.85 -0.01 19.07
C THR A 96 -3.53 -1.50 18.95
N LEU A 97 -2.26 -1.89 18.89
CA LEU A 97 -1.81 -3.27 18.74
C LEU A 97 -1.13 -3.73 20.03
N ASN A 98 -1.44 -4.96 20.46
CA ASN A 98 -0.77 -5.59 21.58
C ASN A 98 0.62 -6.05 21.13
N PHE A 99 1.63 -5.21 21.40
CA PHE A 99 3.01 -5.45 21.00
C PHE A 99 3.97 -5.21 22.16
N THR A 100 4.93 -6.14 22.33
CA THR A 100 6.05 -5.97 23.25
C THR A 100 7.24 -5.46 22.45
N TYR A 101 7.62 -4.21 22.70
CA TYR A 101 8.81 -3.62 22.11
C TYR A 101 10.06 -4.45 22.42
N ASN A 102 10.84 -4.75 21.38
CA ASN A 102 12.13 -5.40 21.49
C ASN A 102 13.18 -4.57 20.76
N PRO A 103 14.19 -4.01 21.45
CA PRO A 103 15.20 -3.15 20.86
C PRO A 103 16.16 -3.89 19.91
N TRP A 104 16.09 -5.22 19.82
CA TRP A 104 16.93 -6.02 18.95
C TRP A 104 16.35 -6.27 17.56
N TYR A 105 15.11 -5.84 17.30
CA TYR A 105 14.50 -5.94 15.96
C TYR A 105 15.02 -4.87 15.01
N GLY A 106 14.99 -5.18 13.71
CA GLY A 106 15.36 -4.25 12.66
C GLY A 106 14.49 -2.99 12.68
N HIS A 107 15.14 -1.82 12.58
CA HIS A 107 14.48 -0.51 12.56
C HIS A 107 13.88 -0.20 11.19
N MET A 108 12.87 -0.97 10.82
CA MET A 108 12.29 -0.94 9.49
C MET A 108 10.78 -0.81 9.58
N LYS A 109 10.23 -0.05 8.63
CA LYS A 109 8.79 0.20 8.55
C LYS A 109 8.33 0.20 7.09
N GLY A 110 7.16 -0.35 6.82
CA GLY A 110 6.66 -0.47 5.47
C GLY A 110 5.40 -1.30 5.29
N LEU A 111 4.99 -1.40 4.03
CA LEU A 111 3.82 -2.12 3.54
C LEU A 111 4.19 -2.75 2.20
N PHE A 112 3.85 -4.01 1.98
CA PHE A 112 3.87 -4.62 0.66
C PHE A 112 2.53 -5.30 0.40
N ALA A 113 2.13 -5.35 -0.87
CA ALA A 113 0.91 -6.04 -1.27
C ALA A 113 1.03 -6.57 -2.70
N PHE A 114 0.55 -7.79 -2.92
CA PHE A 114 0.62 -8.52 -4.18
C PHE A 114 -0.63 -9.37 -4.38
N THR A 115 -1.03 -9.56 -5.64
CA THR A 115 -2.01 -10.58 -6.06
C THR A 115 -1.29 -11.53 -7.01
N GLU A 116 -1.59 -12.84 -6.93
CA GLU A 116 -0.95 -13.83 -7.79
C GLU A 116 -1.09 -13.47 -9.28
N ASN A 117 0.00 -13.56 -10.03
CA ASN A 117 0.11 -13.22 -11.47
C ASN A 117 0.00 -11.73 -11.83
N ASP A 118 -0.29 -10.83 -10.89
CA ASP A 118 -0.36 -9.39 -11.13
C ASP A 118 0.78 -8.61 -10.46
N PRO A 119 1.14 -7.43 -10.97
CA PRO A 119 2.05 -6.52 -10.28
C PRO A 119 1.49 -6.10 -8.92
N GLY A 120 2.38 -5.95 -7.96
CA GLY A 120 2.12 -5.40 -6.64
C GLY A 120 3.04 -4.23 -6.36
N PHE A 121 3.26 -3.94 -5.07
CA PHE A 121 4.18 -2.90 -4.66
C PHE A 121 4.88 -3.20 -3.33
N TRP A 122 5.99 -2.50 -3.12
CA TRP A 122 6.68 -2.42 -1.84
C TRP A 122 6.92 -0.96 -1.46
N LEU A 123 6.38 -0.56 -0.31
CA LEU A 123 6.54 0.75 0.31
C LEU A 123 7.42 0.63 1.55
N SER A 124 8.56 1.30 1.56
CA SER A 124 9.40 1.52 2.73
C SER A 124 9.26 2.96 3.23
N HIS A 125 9.20 3.15 4.55
CA HIS A 125 9.06 4.48 5.14
C HIS A 125 9.70 4.59 6.52
N SER A 126 9.77 5.81 7.06
CA SER A 126 10.28 6.08 8.40
C SER A 126 9.22 6.37 9.47
N VAL A 127 7.92 6.41 9.11
CA VAL A 127 6.83 6.85 10.01
C VAL A 127 6.56 5.85 11.15
N PRO A 128 6.91 6.17 12.42
CA PRO A 128 6.56 5.33 13.56
C PRO A 128 5.04 5.36 13.80
N LYS A 129 4.48 4.26 14.30
CA LYS A 129 3.08 4.13 14.72
C LYS A 129 2.07 4.37 13.59
N LEU A 130 2.49 4.27 12.33
CA LEU A 130 1.57 4.30 11.20
C LEU A 130 0.59 3.13 11.33
N SER A 131 -0.68 3.38 11.03
CA SER A 131 -1.73 2.36 11.16
C SER A 131 -1.35 1.06 10.46
N MET A 132 -1.39 -0.06 11.18
CA MET A 132 -1.20 -1.40 10.61
C MET A 132 -2.47 -2.26 10.71
N LYS A 133 -3.58 -1.66 11.13
CA LYS A 133 -4.84 -2.38 11.30
C LYS A 133 -5.60 -2.39 9.96
N PRO A 134 -6.09 -3.55 9.51
CA PRO A 134 -6.98 -3.61 8.34
C PRO A 134 -8.18 -2.68 8.53
N ALA A 135 -8.61 -2.02 7.46
CA ALA A 135 -9.77 -1.09 7.38
C ALA A 135 -9.61 0.31 8.01
N GLU A 136 -8.46 0.68 8.60
CA GLU A 136 -8.30 2.03 9.18
C GLU A 136 -6.93 2.63 8.85
N PHE A 137 -6.85 3.41 7.76
CA PHE A 137 -5.70 4.28 7.53
C PHE A 137 -5.72 5.44 8.54
N SER A 138 -4.64 5.55 9.33
CA SER A 138 -4.46 6.63 10.28
C SER A 138 -3.00 7.04 10.34
N TYR A 139 -2.75 8.31 10.00
CA TYR A 139 -1.42 8.89 10.09
C TYR A 139 -1.19 9.47 11.49
N PRO A 140 -0.12 9.07 12.20
CA PRO A 140 0.07 9.44 13.59
C PRO A 140 0.46 10.92 13.73
N GLU A 141 -0.29 11.66 14.55
CA GLU A 141 -0.02 13.09 14.83
C GLU A 141 1.37 13.29 15.46
N THR A 142 1.88 12.30 16.20
CA THR A 142 3.24 12.31 16.76
C THR A 142 4.33 12.44 15.69
N SER A 143 4.04 12.01 14.45
CA SER A 143 4.96 12.07 13.32
C SER A 143 4.98 13.42 12.61
N LYS A 144 4.34 14.45 13.15
CA LYS A 144 4.42 15.84 12.68
C LYS A 144 5.82 16.44 12.84
N ARG A 145 6.48 16.18 13.98
CA ARG A 145 7.69 16.88 14.42
C ARG A 145 8.85 16.80 13.42
N TYR A 146 9.19 15.59 12.98
CA TYR A 146 10.36 15.33 12.14
C TYR A 146 10.00 15.16 10.67
N GLY A 147 10.99 15.32 9.80
CA GLY A 147 10.85 14.89 8.41
C GLY A 147 10.69 13.37 8.32
N GLN A 148 10.01 12.90 7.29
CA GLN A 148 9.81 11.46 7.04
C GLN A 148 10.07 11.18 5.58
N HIS A 149 10.66 10.02 5.27
CA HIS A 149 10.90 9.59 3.90
C HIS A 149 10.02 8.39 3.56
N PHE A 150 9.72 8.26 2.27
CA PHE A 150 8.96 7.17 1.68
C PHE A 150 9.60 6.80 0.36
N LEU A 151 9.75 5.50 0.12
CA LEU A 151 10.10 4.91 -1.17
C LEU A 151 9.04 3.88 -1.50
N CYS A 152 8.34 4.06 -2.61
CA CYS A 152 7.45 3.05 -3.15
C CYS A 152 7.97 2.57 -4.50
N VAL A 153 7.99 1.25 -4.70
CA VAL A 153 8.31 0.61 -5.99
C VAL A 153 7.23 -0.39 -6.36
N SER A 154 6.69 -0.27 -7.57
CA SER A 154 5.79 -1.26 -8.18
C SER A 154 6.63 -2.40 -8.74
N LEU A 155 6.26 -3.64 -8.43
CA LEU A 155 7.07 -4.83 -8.68
C LEU A 155 6.20 -5.98 -9.19
N ASN A 156 6.78 -6.86 -10.02
CA ASN A 156 6.11 -8.10 -10.41
C ASN A 156 5.95 -9.04 -9.20
N TYR A 157 4.93 -9.90 -9.21
CA TYR A 157 4.67 -10.91 -8.17
C TYR A 157 5.91 -11.71 -7.75
N SER A 158 6.80 -12.03 -8.70
CA SER A 158 8.05 -12.76 -8.45
C SER A 158 9.01 -12.07 -7.45
N ALA A 159 8.82 -10.78 -7.15
CA ALA A 159 9.61 -10.06 -6.15
C ALA A 159 9.21 -10.40 -4.70
N LEU A 160 8.01 -10.95 -4.47
CA LEU A 160 7.47 -11.20 -3.13
C LEU A 160 8.38 -12.11 -2.30
N GLU A 161 8.91 -13.19 -2.89
CA GLU A 161 9.83 -14.10 -2.20
C GLU A 161 11.12 -13.38 -1.75
N ALA A 162 11.70 -12.55 -2.63
CA ALA A 162 12.91 -11.79 -2.31
C ALA A 162 12.66 -10.75 -1.21
N ILE A 163 11.50 -10.09 -1.22
CA ILE A 163 11.08 -9.16 -0.16
C ILE A 163 10.93 -9.90 1.16
N GLY A 164 10.22 -11.04 1.17
CA GLY A 164 10.04 -11.87 2.36
C GLY A 164 11.38 -12.31 2.96
N MET A 165 12.30 -12.80 2.13
CA MET A 165 13.66 -13.16 2.56
C MET A 165 14.45 -11.96 3.10
N PHE A 166 14.32 -10.79 2.48
CA PHE A 166 15.01 -9.58 2.94
C PHE A 166 14.50 -9.15 4.32
N LEU A 167 13.18 -9.16 4.54
CA LEU A 167 12.58 -8.83 5.83
C LEU A 167 13.00 -9.84 6.91
N PHE A 168 13.03 -11.14 6.57
CA PHE A 168 13.47 -12.22 7.46
C PHE A 168 14.92 -12.01 7.92
N ASN A 169 15.83 -11.82 6.97
CA ASN A 169 17.24 -11.60 7.29
C ASN A 169 17.51 -10.26 8.00
N SER A 170 16.55 -9.34 7.98
CA SER A 170 16.64 -8.06 8.67
C SER A 170 16.08 -8.10 10.10
N TYR A 171 15.57 -9.25 10.57
CA TYR A 171 14.97 -9.44 11.89
C TYR A 171 13.85 -8.43 12.17
N VAL A 172 12.98 -8.22 11.18
CA VAL A 172 11.92 -7.23 11.25
C VAL A 172 10.64 -7.88 11.73
N HIS A 173 10.04 -7.27 12.76
CA HIS A 173 8.73 -7.72 13.21
C HIS A 173 7.65 -7.31 12.20
N CYS A 174 6.96 -8.31 11.64
CA CYS A 174 5.96 -8.12 10.59
C CYS A 174 4.57 -8.54 11.09
N LEU A 175 3.57 -7.71 10.81
CA LEU A 175 2.20 -8.16 10.68
C LEU A 175 2.02 -8.68 9.26
N VAL A 176 1.73 -9.96 9.09
CA VAL A 176 1.42 -10.51 7.77
C VAL A 176 -0.03 -10.98 7.80
N GLU A 177 -0.86 -10.39 6.95
CA GLU A 177 -2.20 -10.91 6.72
C GLU A 177 -2.13 -11.76 5.45
N LEU A 178 -1.94 -13.05 5.67
CA LEU A 178 -2.22 -14.06 4.66
C LEU A 178 -3.72 -14.31 4.71
N LEU A 179 -4.43 -14.02 3.62
CA LEU A 179 -5.83 -14.43 3.47
C LEU A 179 -5.89 -15.95 3.21
N GLU A 180 -5.41 -16.76 4.15
CA GLU A 180 -5.68 -18.20 4.16
C GLU A 180 -6.86 -18.50 5.09
N ASP A 181 -7.99 -18.82 4.45
CA ASP A 181 -9.18 -19.54 4.91
C ASP A 181 -9.95 -19.11 6.17
N ASN A 182 -9.51 -18.16 7.00
CA ASN A 182 -10.29 -17.78 8.21
C ASN A 182 -10.23 -16.30 8.63
N ASN A 183 -9.78 -15.39 7.77
CA ASN A 183 -9.81 -13.94 8.05
C ASN A 183 -9.09 -13.58 9.38
N GLN A 184 -8.01 -14.29 9.70
CA GLN A 184 -7.17 -14.04 10.88
C GLN A 184 -5.79 -13.55 10.47
N SER A 185 -5.45 -12.33 10.87
CA SER A 185 -4.10 -11.78 10.77
C SER A 185 -3.13 -12.56 11.66
N THR A 186 -1.98 -12.99 11.14
CA THR A 186 -0.95 -13.68 11.91
C THR A 186 0.27 -12.80 12.10
N TRP A 187 0.84 -12.82 13.31
CA TRP A 187 2.11 -12.14 13.59
C TRP A 187 3.24 -13.09 13.24
N LEU A 188 4.03 -12.73 12.24
CA LEU A 188 5.22 -13.47 11.87
C LEU A 188 6.44 -12.64 12.26
N ILE A 189 7.29 -13.23 13.10
CA ILE A 189 8.65 -12.74 13.21
C ILE A 189 9.34 -13.23 11.95
N ALA A 190 9.65 -12.29 11.05
CA ALA A 190 10.58 -12.52 9.97
C ALA A 190 11.99 -12.40 10.56
#